data_AF-A0A2V4D4Q3-F1
#
_entry.id   AF-A0A2V4D4Q3-F1
#
_cell.length_a   1.000
_cell.length_b   1.000
_cell.length_c   1.000
_cell.angle_alpha   90.00
_cell.angle_beta   90.00
_cell.angle_gamma   90.00
#
_symmetry.space_group_name_H-M   'P 1'
#
loop_
_entity.id
_entity.type
_entity.pdbx_description
1 polymer ?
#
loop_
_entity_poly.entity_id
_entity_poly.type
_entity_poly.pdbx_seq_one_letter_code
_entity_poly.pdbx_strand_id
1 'polypeptide(L)'
;SLSAVSGRYCDIEVDHLGKPHIAHAYHNGKLAFSKMNSTGDWNGWVITENRDVKHISLALDSLELPHISAYSGMQNDMIYSWYDGENWRLRESGLYHTNHIYSSSDWGPYGEIDVDSNDSAHIAFIDWGPDNLIYYTDNFDIGLRDSDGDGTPDADDIFPTNPFEDGDSDGDGVGDNTDSCPETEALAAVDANGCSLSQLDTDFDGVADDVDSCLSVSGTSTLGGTLGCPDSDGDGWADEDDDCDGVVGNSSVDMKGCLDADGDGVSDENDLFPNDGNESEDADSDSVGDNSDICPGTNISLFVDASGCAPEQRDTDSDGISDLDDGCLAIPGNSTMDKEGCPDIDGDGMSDDNDAFIEDPGEWNDTDDDGVGDNGDDFPIVDSQWQDSDGDGYGDNWGNGSWNESRSSGLPGEFFPGAIQSDYCPDQFGNSSSGGILGCPDADGDGVADLLESTVEQQEQDDSDNSSLTNDDTATDSSDDTDATDESEDTDETAGDIKTLLIDNFDILYFVLGIIVALFVVVVTALTFRTKSELDKLPEDIYKESVLEINGKKYVPLDSMMENMDDWEYDD
;
A
#
# COMPACT_ATOMS: atom_id res chain seq x y z
N SER A 1 1.88 23.29 -90.85
CA SER A 1 2.05 21.92 -91.37
C SER A 1 3.53 21.65 -91.52
N LEU A 2 4.05 20.59 -90.92
CA LEU A 2 5.42 20.12 -91.19
C LEU A 2 5.48 19.76 -92.69
N SER A 3 6.11 20.62 -93.49
CA SER A 3 6.14 20.44 -94.94
C SER A 3 7.11 19.30 -95.29
N ALA A 4 6.54 18.24 -95.87
CA ALA A 4 7.19 17.20 -96.68
C ALA A 4 7.68 15.88 -96.05
N VAL A 5 7.36 15.53 -94.79
CA VAL A 5 7.71 14.20 -94.25
C VAL A 5 6.64 13.66 -93.30
N SER A 6 5.78 12.77 -93.78
CA SER A 6 4.81 12.03 -92.97
C SER A 6 5.51 10.90 -92.20
N GLY A 7 5.39 10.89 -90.86
CA GLY A 7 5.83 9.77 -90.03
C GLY A 7 4.75 8.69 -89.86
N ARG A 8 5.13 7.51 -89.36
CA ARG A 8 4.23 6.42 -88.93
C ARG A 8 4.63 5.97 -87.53
N TYR A 9 3.77 5.24 -86.84
CA TYR A 9 4.01 4.77 -85.46
C TYR A 9 4.36 5.96 -84.56
N CYS A 10 3.35 6.75 -84.20
CA CYS A 10 3.54 7.94 -83.36
C CYS A 10 2.85 7.76 -82.02
N ASP A 11 3.43 8.39 -81.03
CA ASP A 11 2.84 8.55 -79.71
C ASP A 11 2.98 10.00 -79.22
N ILE A 12 2.08 10.40 -78.33
CA ILE A 12 1.96 11.79 -77.87
C ILE A 12 1.69 11.84 -76.37
N GLU A 13 2.49 12.64 -75.67
CA GLU A 13 2.26 13.02 -74.29
C GLU A 13 2.10 14.52 -74.15
N VAL A 14 1.40 14.97 -73.12
CA VAL A 14 1.14 16.39 -72.86
C VAL A 14 1.70 16.74 -71.50
N ASP A 15 2.62 17.70 -71.46
CA ASP A 15 3.21 18.14 -70.19
C ASP A 15 2.22 18.87 -69.29
N HIS A 16 2.61 19.09 -68.03
CA HIS A 16 1.82 19.87 -67.07
C HIS A 16 1.46 21.31 -67.52
N LEU A 17 2.16 21.86 -68.52
CA LEU A 17 1.87 23.17 -69.13
C LEU A 17 0.93 23.07 -70.34
N GLY A 18 0.42 21.87 -70.64
CA GLY A 18 -0.48 21.61 -71.76
C GLY A 18 0.22 21.60 -73.12
N LYS A 19 1.54 21.41 -73.18
CA LYS A 19 2.31 21.37 -74.43
C LYS A 19 2.53 19.93 -74.89
N PRO A 20 2.28 19.65 -76.19
CA PRO A 20 2.45 18.31 -76.72
C PRO A 20 3.93 17.97 -77.00
N HIS A 21 4.28 16.75 -76.59
CA HIS A 21 5.50 16.02 -76.87
C HIS A 21 5.16 14.84 -77.79
N ILE A 22 5.83 14.72 -78.94
CA ILE A 22 5.49 13.71 -79.95
C ILE A 22 6.71 12.91 -80.36
N ALA A 23 6.67 11.61 -80.13
CA ALA A 23 7.63 10.65 -80.67
C ALA A 23 7.06 10.01 -81.95
N HIS A 24 7.86 9.84 -83.00
CA HIS A 24 7.39 9.28 -84.26
C HIS A 24 8.51 8.66 -85.11
N ALA A 25 8.16 7.69 -85.96
CA ALA A 25 9.11 7.17 -86.95
C ALA A 25 9.17 8.09 -88.17
N TYR A 26 10.33 8.71 -88.37
CA TYR A 26 10.68 9.63 -89.44
C TYR A 26 11.35 8.89 -90.62
N HIS A 27 11.23 9.45 -91.84
CA HIS A 27 11.86 9.04 -93.11
C HIS A 27 12.84 7.83 -93.08
N ASN A 28 12.48 6.72 -93.76
CA ASN A 28 13.23 5.44 -93.78
C ASN A 28 13.37 4.76 -92.40
N GLY A 29 12.49 5.07 -91.44
CA GLY A 29 12.41 4.38 -90.16
C GLY A 29 13.45 4.81 -89.13
N LYS A 30 13.66 6.12 -89.00
CA LYS A 30 14.43 6.78 -87.93
C LYS A 30 13.52 7.13 -86.77
N LEU A 31 13.99 7.05 -85.52
CA LEU A 31 13.24 7.58 -84.38
C LEU A 31 13.43 9.10 -84.31
N ALA A 32 12.35 9.85 -84.21
CA ALA A 32 12.38 11.30 -84.06
C ALA A 32 11.43 11.75 -82.95
N PHE A 33 11.80 12.86 -82.31
CA PHE A 33 10.99 13.50 -81.28
C PHE A 33 10.73 14.96 -81.65
N SER A 34 9.58 15.47 -81.29
CA SER A 34 9.21 16.86 -81.52
C SER A 34 8.41 17.40 -80.36
N LYS A 35 8.75 18.60 -79.88
CA LYS A 35 8.02 19.26 -78.80
C LYS A 35 7.65 20.68 -79.16
N MET A 36 6.49 21.10 -78.67
CA MET A 36 6.06 22.49 -78.79
C MET A 36 6.74 23.33 -77.69
N ASN A 37 7.42 24.40 -78.08
CA ASN A 37 8.01 25.31 -77.11
C ASN A 37 6.94 26.23 -76.48
N SER A 38 7.36 27.07 -75.53
CA SER A 38 6.49 28.03 -74.86
C SER A 38 5.82 29.03 -75.81
N THR A 39 6.46 29.39 -76.93
CA THR A 39 5.92 30.32 -77.95
C THR A 39 4.96 29.67 -78.95
N GLY A 40 4.78 28.36 -78.89
CA GLY A 40 3.90 27.60 -79.80
C GLY A 40 4.58 27.12 -81.08
N ASP A 41 5.90 27.30 -81.20
CA ASP A 41 6.70 26.78 -82.30
C ASP A 41 7.15 25.33 -82.01
N TRP A 42 7.43 24.56 -83.07
CA TRP A 42 7.86 23.17 -82.95
C TRP A 42 9.38 23.04 -83.06
N ASN A 43 9.99 22.38 -82.07
CA ASN A 43 11.37 21.91 -82.12
C ASN A 43 11.39 20.40 -82.38
N GLY A 44 12.34 19.91 -83.18
CA GLY A 44 12.43 18.50 -83.53
C GLY A 44 13.86 17.97 -83.56
N TRP A 45 14.03 16.71 -83.15
CA TRP A 45 15.30 15.99 -83.09
C TRP A 45 15.16 14.63 -83.77
N VAL A 46 16.23 14.21 -84.45
CA VAL A 46 16.38 12.83 -84.94
C VAL A 46 17.27 12.10 -83.94
N ILE A 47 16.72 11.07 -83.31
CA ILE A 47 17.34 10.35 -82.18
C ILE A 47 18.17 9.18 -82.70
N THR A 48 17.65 8.44 -83.67
CA THR A 48 18.33 7.27 -84.24
C THR A 48 18.45 7.34 -85.76
N GLU A 49 19.42 6.59 -86.29
CA GLU A 49 19.70 6.52 -87.72
C GLU A 49 19.36 5.14 -88.29
N ASN A 50 18.51 5.11 -89.33
CA ASN A 50 18.27 3.97 -90.23
C ASN A 50 18.03 2.62 -89.51
N ARG A 51 17.01 2.54 -88.62
CA ARG A 51 16.71 1.33 -87.81
C ARG A 51 15.37 0.64 -88.13
N ASP A 52 14.61 1.12 -89.12
CA ASP A 52 13.25 0.66 -89.42
C ASP A 52 12.36 0.67 -88.16
N VAL A 53 12.33 1.82 -87.48
CA VAL A 53 11.64 2.02 -86.19
C VAL A 53 10.13 1.90 -86.34
N LYS A 54 9.50 1.13 -85.44
CA LYS A 54 8.06 0.89 -85.37
C LYS A 54 7.62 0.82 -83.90
N HIS A 55 6.31 0.94 -83.66
CA HIS A 55 5.68 0.75 -82.35
C HIS A 55 6.38 1.52 -81.23
N ILE A 56 6.19 2.84 -81.31
CA ILE A 56 6.77 3.81 -80.40
C ILE A 56 5.77 4.06 -79.27
N SER A 57 6.27 4.16 -78.04
CA SER A 57 5.55 4.64 -76.86
C SER A 57 6.44 5.67 -76.14
N LEU A 58 5.82 6.69 -75.56
CA LEU A 58 6.45 7.87 -74.97
C LEU A 58 5.90 8.09 -73.56
N ALA A 59 6.77 8.35 -72.60
CA ALA A 59 6.44 8.83 -71.26
C ALA A 59 7.25 10.09 -70.95
N LEU A 60 6.76 10.92 -70.02
CA LEU A 60 7.46 12.11 -69.52
C LEU A 60 7.77 11.91 -68.04
N ASP A 61 9.01 12.20 -67.63
CA ASP A 61 9.41 12.18 -66.22
C ASP A 61 8.88 13.41 -65.43
N SER A 62 9.16 13.47 -64.13
CA SER A 62 8.74 14.56 -63.25
C SER A 62 9.27 15.95 -63.67
N LEU A 63 10.34 15.97 -64.49
CA LEU A 63 10.94 17.16 -65.09
C LEU A 63 10.44 17.44 -66.51
N GLU A 64 9.44 16.69 -66.98
CA GLU A 64 8.83 16.77 -68.31
C GLU A 64 9.81 16.43 -69.45
N LEU A 65 10.83 15.61 -69.17
CA LEU A 65 11.79 15.12 -70.14
C LEU A 65 11.31 13.77 -70.73
N PRO A 66 11.51 13.56 -72.04
CA PRO A 66 10.94 12.40 -72.73
C PRO A 66 11.75 11.11 -72.52
N HIS A 67 11.02 10.05 -72.20
CA HIS A 67 11.44 8.65 -72.21
C HIS A 67 10.71 7.91 -73.32
N ILE A 68 11.44 7.28 -74.24
CA ILE A 68 10.89 6.69 -75.46
C ILE A 68 11.30 5.23 -75.56
N SER A 69 10.30 4.36 -75.70
CA SER A 69 10.49 2.98 -76.13
C SER A 69 10.09 2.82 -77.60
N ALA A 70 10.82 2.00 -78.35
CA ALA A 70 10.50 1.74 -79.75
C ALA A 70 11.06 0.40 -80.22
N TYR A 71 10.45 -0.23 -81.22
CA TYR A 71 10.98 -1.46 -81.81
C TYR A 71 11.80 -1.19 -83.07
N SER A 72 12.96 -1.87 -83.18
CA SER A 72 13.87 -1.82 -84.33
C SER A 72 13.63 -2.99 -85.29
N GLY A 73 12.98 -2.74 -86.42
CA GLY A 73 12.75 -3.77 -87.44
C GLY A 73 14.03 -4.28 -88.12
N MET A 74 15.14 -3.52 -88.07
CA MET A 74 16.43 -3.98 -88.62
C MET A 74 17.22 -4.86 -87.65
N GLN A 75 17.11 -4.62 -86.34
CA GLN A 75 17.87 -5.37 -85.32
C GLN A 75 17.04 -6.46 -84.64
N ASN A 76 15.71 -6.46 -84.87
CA ASN A 76 14.74 -7.32 -84.20
C ASN A 76 14.79 -7.17 -82.66
N ASP A 77 14.88 -5.92 -82.19
CA ASP A 77 15.14 -5.60 -80.78
C ASP A 77 14.38 -4.35 -80.32
N MET A 78 14.19 -4.19 -79.00
CA MET A 78 13.65 -2.96 -78.42
C MET A 78 14.75 -1.90 -78.22
N ILE A 79 14.37 -0.66 -78.43
CA ILE A 79 15.13 0.55 -78.19
C ILE A 79 14.53 1.24 -76.98
N TYR A 80 15.38 1.62 -76.04
CA TYR A 80 15.05 2.58 -75.00
C TYR A 80 15.97 3.80 -75.12
N SER A 81 15.38 4.99 -75.12
CA SER A 81 16.07 6.27 -75.24
C SER A 81 15.41 7.30 -74.34
N TRP A 82 16.21 8.14 -73.69
CA TRP A 82 15.71 9.25 -72.88
C TRP A 82 16.55 10.51 -73.13
N TYR A 83 16.00 11.65 -72.78
CA TYR A 83 16.71 12.93 -72.84
C TYR A 83 17.07 13.39 -71.42
N ASP A 84 18.35 13.57 -71.12
CA ASP A 84 18.82 13.93 -69.77
C ASP A 84 18.84 15.46 -69.51
N GLY A 85 18.14 16.23 -70.34
CA GLY A 85 18.15 17.70 -70.29
C GLY A 85 19.25 18.34 -71.15
N GLU A 86 20.29 17.59 -71.53
CA GLU A 86 21.37 18.07 -72.39
C GLU A 86 21.46 17.28 -73.70
N ASN A 87 21.50 15.95 -73.61
CA ASN A 87 21.78 15.02 -74.71
C ASN A 87 20.79 13.86 -74.74
N TRP A 88 20.55 13.34 -75.94
CA TRP A 88 19.81 12.08 -76.10
C TRP A 88 20.70 10.91 -75.70
N ARG A 89 20.22 10.09 -74.79
CA ARG A 89 20.83 8.82 -74.38
C ARG A 89 20.10 7.68 -75.08
N LEU A 90 20.87 6.70 -75.53
CA LEU A 90 20.37 5.55 -76.27
C LEU A 90 20.99 4.29 -75.69
N ARG A 91 20.15 3.33 -75.29
CA ARG A 91 20.63 2.00 -74.93
C ARG A 91 20.60 1.11 -76.17
N GLU A 92 21.77 0.87 -76.78
CA GLU A 92 21.87 0.06 -78.00
C GLU A 92 21.98 -1.43 -77.68
N SER A 93 20.98 -2.21 -78.12
CA SER A 93 20.91 -3.68 -78.19
C SER A 93 21.06 -4.47 -76.89
N GLY A 94 20.10 -5.34 -76.60
CA GLY A 94 20.18 -6.27 -75.47
C GLY A 94 19.98 -5.60 -74.10
N LEU A 95 18.78 -5.69 -73.55
CA LEU A 95 18.43 -5.32 -72.19
C LEU A 95 18.97 -6.43 -71.28
N TYR A 96 20.29 -6.66 -71.31
CA TYR A 96 20.97 -7.75 -70.61
C TYR A 96 21.02 -7.58 -69.07
N HIS A 97 20.28 -6.61 -68.52
CA HIS A 97 20.24 -6.31 -67.10
C HIS A 97 18.81 -5.99 -66.66
N THR A 98 17.90 -6.95 -66.85
CA THR A 98 16.58 -6.97 -66.22
C THR A 98 16.39 -8.26 -65.44
N ASN A 99 15.58 -8.21 -64.39
CA ASN A 99 14.92 -9.41 -63.87
C ASN A 99 14.05 -10.00 -65.00
N HIS A 100 14.63 -10.92 -65.78
CA HIS A 100 13.90 -11.66 -66.77
C HIS A 100 12.82 -12.49 -66.07
N ILE A 101 11.56 -12.30 -66.44
CA ILE A 101 10.54 -13.34 -66.19
C ILE A 101 10.61 -14.38 -67.34
N TYR A 102 11.04 -14.00 -68.55
CA TYR A 102 11.26 -14.92 -69.69
C TYR A 102 12.46 -14.50 -70.57
N SER A 103 13.18 -15.48 -71.14
CA SER A 103 14.33 -15.27 -72.04
C SER A 103 14.00 -15.62 -73.49
N SER A 104 14.22 -14.71 -74.43
CA SER A 104 14.58 -15.08 -75.81
C SER A 104 15.15 -13.89 -76.60
N SER A 105 15.86 -14.21 -77.67
CA SER A 105 16.65 -13.31 -78.53
C SER A 105 15.86 -12.76 -79.73
N ASP A 106 14.53 -12.71 -79.61
CA ASP A 106 13.61 -12.33 -80.70
C ASP A 106 12.49 -11.41 -80.18
N TRP A 107 12.87 -10.21 -79.75
CA TRP A 107 11.92 -9.28 -79.12
C TRP A 107 10.93 -8.78 -80.17
N GLY A 108 9.65 -8.77 -79.82
CA GLY A 108 8.57 -8.43 -80.72
C GLY A 108 8.24 -6.93 -80.75
N PRO A 109 7.39 -6.51 -81.70
CA PRO A 109 7.20 -5.12 -82.06
C PRO A 109 6.05 -4.45 -81.30
N TYR A 110 5.85 -4.66 -80.00
CA TYR A 110 4.77 -3.99 -79.26
C TYR A 110 5.21 -3.71 -77.83
N GLY A 111 5.88 -2.57 -77.61
CA GLY A 111 6.30 -2.12 -76.28
C GLY A 111 5.51 -0.89 -75.83
N GLU A 112 5.25 -0.83 -74.52
CA GLU A 112 4.67 0.31 -73.83
C GLU A 112 5.64 0.76 -72.72
N ILE A 113 5.81 2.07 -72.52
CA ILE A 113 6.62 2.65 -71.45
C ILE A 113 5.76 3.48 -70.50
N ASP A 114 6.08 3.41 -69.21
CA ASP A 114 5.59 4.34 -68.18
C ASP A 114 6.78 4.72 -67.28
N VAL A 115 6.64 5.77 -66.48
CA VAL A 115 7.65 6.17 -65.49
C VAL A 115 7.05 6.18 -64.09
N ASP A 116 7.79 5.70 -63.09
CA ASP A 116 7.32 5.76 -61.70
C ASP A 116 7.59 7.13 -61.06
N SER A 117 7.21 7.27 -59.78
CA SER A 117 7.44 8.51 -59.02
C SER A 117 8.91 8.84 -58.77
N ASN A 118 9.83 7.93 -59.11
CA ASN A 118 11.28 8.12 -59.01
C ASN A 118 11.91 8.36 -60.39
N ASP A 119 11.10 8.69 -61.40
CA ASP A 119 11.52 8.92 -62.78
C ASP A 119 12.20 7.70 -63.43
N SER A 120 12.00 6.50 -62.87
CA SER A 120 12.50 5.26 -63.45
C SER A 120 11.54 4.78 -64.53
N ALA A 121 12.08 4.47 -65.71
CA ALA A 121 11.30 3.91 -66.80
C ALA A 121 10.94 2.44 -66.53
N HIS A 122 9.72 2.09 -66.93
CA HIS A 122 9.15 0.76 -66.89
C HIS A 122 8.60 0.41 -68.27
N ILE A 123 9.15 -0.62 -68.92
CA ILE A 123 8.79 -0.98 -70.30
C ILE A 123 8.27 -2.42 -70.33
N ALA A 124 7.07 -2.62 -70.86
CA ALA A 124 6.50 -3.94 -71.09
C ALA A 124 6.39 -4.22 -72.59
N PHE A 125 6.86 -5.38 -73.06
CA PHE A 125 6.85 -5.73 -74.49
C PHE A 125 6.76 -7.24 -74.73
N ILE A 126 6.36 -7.67 -75.93
CA ILE A 126 6.21 -9.09 -76.24
C ILE A 126 7.50 -9.74 -76.79
N ASP A 127 7.64 -11.04 -76.63
CA ASP A 127 8.69 -11.88 -77.24
C ASP A 127 8.08 -12.78 -78.34
N TRP A 128 8.59 -12.71 -79.58
CA TRP A 128 8.02 -13.44 -80.73
C TRP A 128 8.30 -14.93 -80.72
N GLY A 129 9.29 -15.40 -79.94
CA GLY A 129 9.60 -16.84 -79.88
C GLY A 129 8.52 -17.63 -79.13
N PRO A 130 8.34 -17.38 -77.81
CA PRO A 130 7.39 -18.09 -76.97
C PRO A 130 6.04 -17.39 -76.76
N ASP A 131 5.77 -16.24 -77.40
CA ASP A 131 4.60 -15.37 -77.16
C ASP A 131 4.48 -14.90 -75.69
N ASN A 132 5.61 -14.64 -75.03
CA ASN A 132 5.64 -14.19 -73.63
C ASN A 132 5.60 -12.66 -73.51
N LEU A 133 5.10 -12.15 -72.38
CA LEU A 133 5.27 -10.76 -71.95
C LEU A 133 6.61 -10.59 -71.22
N ILE A 134 7.40 -9.60 -71.64
CA ILE A 134 8.67 -9.17 -71.02
C ILE A 134 8.45 -7.82 -70.34
N TYR A 135 9.15 -7.61 -69.24
CA TYR A 135 9.17 -6.36 -68.48
C TYR A 135 10.61 -5.90 -68.21
N TYR A 136 10.86 -4.60 -68.34
CA TYR A 136 12.12 -3.91 -68.14
C TYR A 136 11.95 -2.72 -67.20
N THR A 137 12.94 -2.44 -66.36
CA THR A 137 13.07 -1.16 -65.65
C THR A 137 14.53 -0.71 -65.60
N ASP A 138 14.75 0.60 -65.62
CA ASP A 138 16.09 1.19 -65.49
C ASP A 138 16.44 1.64 -64.07
N ASN A 139 15.64 1.27 -63.05
CA ASN A 139 15.85 1.56 -61.63
C ASN A 139 17.33 1.37 -61.19
N PHE A 140 18.10 2.44 -61.33
CA PHE A 140 19.52 2.55 -61.10
C PHE A 140 19.69 3.62 -60.00
N ASP A 141 20.31 3.21 -58.89
CA ASP A 141 20.78 3.99 -57.74
C ASP A 141 19.80 4.38 -56.63
N ILE A 142 19.50 3.40 -55.78
CA ILE A 142 19.16 3.55 -54.35
C ILE A 142 20.37 3.94 -53.45
N GLY A 143 21.40 4.63 -53.96
CA GLY A 143 22.61 4.88 -53.15
C GLY A 143 23.57 5.99 -53.59
N LEU A 144 23.21 6.82 -54.59
CA LEU A 144 24.01 7.99 -54.99
C LEU A 144 23.19 9.28 -55.06
N ARG A 145 21.91 9.23 -54.70
CA ARG A 145 21.11 10.44 -54.57
C ARG A 145 21.62 11.19 -53.34
N ASP A 146 21.92 12.46 -53.54
CA ASP A 146 22.46 13.40 -52.55
C ASP A 146 21.67 14.69 -52.78
N SER A 147 20.64 14.89 -51.95
CA SER A 147 19.57 15.86 -52.16
C SER A 147 19.99 17.29 -51.80
N ASP A 148 21.00 17.47 -50.95
CA ASP A 148 21.52 18.79 -50.57
C ASP A 148 22.97 19.07 -51.01
N GLY A 149 23.67 18.05 -51.51
CA GLY A 149 24.94 18.16 -52.20
C GLY A 149 26.15 18.25 -51.28
N ASP A 150 26.05 17.77 -50.05
CA ASP A 150 27.13 17.84 -49.06
C ASP A 150 28.19 16.72 -49.22
N GLY A 151 27.88 15.71 -50.03
CA GLY A 151 28.76 14.59 -50.36
C GLY A 151 28.42 13.28 -49.66
N THR A 152 27.40 13.26 -48.78
CA THR A 152 26.84 12.06 -48.16
C THR A 152 25.53 11.69 -48.87
N PRO A 153 25.38 10.46 -49.41
CA PRO A 153 24.13 10.07 -50.07
C PRO A 153 22.93 10.03 -49.10
N ASP A 154 21.72 10.40 -49.56
CA ASP A 154 20.45 10.41 -48.81
C ASP A 154 20.15 9.12 -48.02
N ALA A 155 20.73 7.98 -48.45
CA ALA A 155 20.55 6.69 -47.80
C ALA A 155 21.42 6.49 -46.54
N ASP A 156 22.53 7.23 -46.46
CA ASP A 156 23.51 7.21 -45.37
C ASP A 156 23.48 8.53 -44.56
N ASP A 157 22.73 9.54 -45.02
CA ASP A 157 22.58 10.87 -44.41
C ASP A 157 21.36 10.92 -43.46
N ILE A 158 21.58 11.32 -42.20
CA ILE A 158 20.52 11.46 -41.19
C ILE A 158 19.71 12.75 -41.41
N PHE A 159 20.30 13.76 -42.06
CA PHE A 159 19.65 15.02 -42.41
C PHE A 159 19.68 15.32 -43.93
N PRO A 160 18.98 14.53 -44.79
CA PRO A 160 19.06 14.57 -46.27
C PRO A 160 18.68 15.88 -47.01
N THR A 161 18.46 16.95 -46.27
CA THR A 161 18.08 18.26 -46.83
C THR A 161 18.88 19.41 -46.20
N ASN A 162 19.77 19.12 -45.25
CA ASN A 162 20.60 20.10 -44.57
C ASN A 162 22.07 19.93 -45.00
N PRO A 163 22.58 20.74 -45.94
CA PRO A 163 23.91 20.57 -46.53
C PRO A 163 25.08 20.88 -45.56
N PHE A 164 24.78 21.09 -44.28
CA PHE A 164 25.75 21.33 -43.24
C PHE A 164 25.84 20.19 -42.24
N GLU A 165 24.87 19.27 -42.16
CA GLU A 165 24.84 18.19 -41.16
C GLU A 165 24.56 16.87 -41.88
N ASP A 166 25.40 15.85 -41.69
CA ASP A 166 25.20 14.52 -42.29
C ASP A 166 25.04 13.39 -41.25
N GLY A 167 25.35 13.67 -39.98
CA GLY A 167 25.34 12.69 -38.89
C GLY A 167 24.82 13.25 -37.57
N ASP A 168 24.34 12.35 -36.72
CA ASP A 168 23.85 12.55 -35.35
C ASP A 168 24.35 11.36 -34.52
N SER A 169 25.46 11.57 -33.80
CA SER A 169 26.23 10.51 -33.16
C SER A 169 25.55 9.93 -31.91
N ASP A 170 24.80 10.75 -31.17
CA ASP A 170 24.12 10.36 -29.93
C ASP A 170 22.59 10.23 -30.06
N GLY A 171 22.03 10.66 -31.19
CA GLY A 171 20.63 10.46 -31.55
C GLY A 171 19.67 11.39 -30.82
N ASP A 172 20.14 12.57 -30.40
CA ASP A 172 19.33 13.58 -29.72
C ASP A 172 18.50 14.45 -30.67
N GLY A 173 18.76 14.35 -31.99
CA GLY A 173 18.07 15.07 -33.06
C GLY A 173 18.75 16.37 -33.51
N VAL A 174 19.89 16.74 -32.92
CA VAL A 174 20.78 17.82 -33.34
C VAL A 174 22.01 17.20 -34.01
N GLY A 175 22.36 17.66 -35.20
CA GLY A 175 23.48 17.07 -35.94
C GLY A 175 24.86 17.41 -35.33
N ASP A 176 25.82 16.54 -35.59
CA ASP A 176 27.17 16.52 -34.99
C ASP A 176 27.95 17.84 -35.11
N ASN A 177 27.66 18.71 -36.08
CA ASN A 177 28.37 20.00 -36.21
C ASN A 177 27.65 21.20 -35.62
N THR A 178 26.36 21.09 -35.34
CA THR A 178 25.64 22.05 -34.48
C THR A 178 25.74 21.65 -33.01
N ASP A 179 25.83 20.36 -32.72
CA ASP A 179 25.88 19.82 -31.37
C ASP A 179 27.15 20.25 -30.61
N SER A 180 26.93 20.92 -29.48
CA SER A 180 27.96 21.37 -28.55
C SER A 180 28.12 20.43 -27.35
N CYS A 181 27.20 19.48 -27.19
CA CYS A 181 27.10 18.54 -26.09
C CYS A 181 27.14 17.09 -26.60
N PRO A 182 28.26 16.65 -27.21
CA PRO A 182 28.36 15.29 -27.74
C PRO A 182 28.22 14.29 -26.60
N GLU A 183 27.36 13.28 -26.78
CA GLU A 183 26.94 12.25 -25.80
C GLU A 183 25.70 12.62 -24.95
N THR A 184 24.79 13.41 -25.49
CA THR A 184 23.45 13.57 -24.91
C THR A 184 22.64 12.28 -25.03
N GLU A 185 21.89 11.93 -23.99
CA GLU A 185 21.06 10.72 -24.02
C GLU A 185 20.03 10.80 -25.15
N ALA A 186 20.01 9.79 -26.02
CA ALA A 186 19.09 9.72 -27.15
C ALA A 186 17.63 9.98 -26.72
N LEU A 187 16.92 10.84 -27.47
CA LEU A 187 15.54 11.29 -27.19
C LEU A 187 15.37 12.20 -25.96
N ALA A 188 16.44 12.67 -25.31
CA ALA A 188 16.34 13.72 -24.32
C ALA A 188 15.81 15.02 -24.96
N ALA A 189 15.11 15.84 -24.17
CA ALA A 189 14.76 17.18 -24.62
C ALA A 189 16.02 18.05 -24.56
N VAL A 190 16.49 18.51 -25.71
CA VAL A 190 17.72 19.31 -25.86
C VAL A 190 17.43 20.72 -26.33
N ASP A 191 18.36 21.63 -26.05
CA ASP A 191 18.34 22.98 -26.59
C ASP A 191 18.79 23.00 -28.07
N ALA A 192 18.92 24.20 -28.64
CA ALA A 192 19.33 24.36 -30.03
C ALA A 192 20.78 23.93 -30.33
N ASN A 193 21.58 23.62 -29.30
CA ASN A 193 22.96 23.20 -29.41
C ASN A 193 23.16 21.73 -28.96
N GLY A 194 22.09 20.93 -28.86
CA GLY A 194 22.17 19.52 -28.45
C GLY A 194 22.36 19.31 -26.94
N CYS A 195 22.28 20.38 -26.13
CA CYS A 195 22.50 20.25 -24.69
C CYS A 195 21.18 20.00 -23.94
N SER A 196 21.14 18.91 -23.18
CA SER A 196 20.07 18.70 -22.20
C SER A 196 20.32 19.51 -20.91
N LEU A 197 19.27 19.70 -20.11
CA LEU A 197 19.38 20.49 -18.85
C LEU A 197 20.42 19.90 -17.86
N SER A 198 20.70 18.60 -17.92
CA SER A 198 21.71 17.96 -17.05
C SER A 198 23.15 18.20 -17.50
N GLN A 199 23.37 18.70 -18.71
CA GLN A 199 24.68 19.07 -19.24
C GLN A 199 24.91 20.59 -19.17
N LEU A 200 23.88 21.37 -18.88
CA LEU A 200 23.95 22.81 -18.71
C LEU A 200 24.23 23.16 -17.24
N ASP A 201 24.96 24.25 -17.06
CA ASP A 201 25.32 24.86 -15.78
C ASP A 201 25.40 26.37 -16.05
N THR A 202 24.27 27.06 -15.87
CA THR A 202 24.05 28.43 -16.34
C THR A 202 24.87 29.45 -15.56
N ASP A 203 25.14 29.20 -14.27
CA ASP A 203 25.88 30.12 -13.40
C ASP A 203 27.30 29.66 -13.03
N PHE A 204 27.69 28.47 -13.49
CA PHE A 204 29.02 27.89 -13.38
C PHE A 204 29.46 27.55 -11.95
N ASP A 205 28.52 27.18 -11.09
CA ASP A 205 28.81 26.74 -9.72
C ASP A 205 29.14 25.24 -9.61
N GLY A 206 28.92 24.48 -10.69
CA GLY A 206 29.17 23.06 -10.78
C GLY A 206 27.97 22.17 -10.45
N VAL A 207 26.79 22.76 -10.23
CA VAL A 207 25.49 22.09 -10.13
C VAL A 207 24.77 22.27 -11.48
N ALA A 208 24.24 21.19 -12.04
CA ALA A 208 23.59 21.24 -13.35
C ALA A 208 22.20 21.88 -13.27
N ASP A 209 21.76 22.54 -14.34
CA ASP A 209 20.50 23.30 -14.40
C ASP A 209 19.25 22.45 -14.08
N ASP A 210 19.30 21.13 -14.28
CA ASP A 210 18.18 20.23 -13.96
C ASP A 210 18.02 19.94 -12.46
N VAL A 211 19.07 20.20 -11.66
CA VAL A 211 19.10 19.99 -10.21
C VAL A 211 19.37 21.28 -9.42
N ASP A 212 19.88 22.32 -10.07
CA ASP A 212 20.13 23.62 -9.47
C ASP A 212 18.83 24.40 -9.25
N SER A 213 18.58 24.79 -8.01
CA SER A 213 17.42 25.59 -7.61
C SER A 213 17.62 27.09 -7.86
N CYS A 214 18.87 27.52 -8.04
CA CYS A 214 19.29 28.90 -8.17
C CYS A 214 19.99 29.21 -9.50
N LEU A 215 19.49 28.70 -10.63
CA LEU A 215 19.96 28.80 -12.04
C LEU A 215 20.78 30.02 -12.51
N SER A 216 20.72 31.17 -11.85
CA SER A 216 21.45 32.39 -12.24
C SER A 216 22.32 32.97 -11.13
N VAL A 217 22.43 32.29 -9.99
CA VAL A 217 23.07 32.75 -8.76
C VAL A 217 23.87 31.60 -8.16
N SER A 218 25.17 31.59 -8.47
CA SER A 218 26.09 30.54 -8.05
C SER A 218 26.05 30.32 -6.54
N GLY A 219 25.96 29.05 -6.14
CA GLY A 219 25.85 28.64 -4.76
C GLY A 219 26.74 27.47 -4.36
N THR A 220 26.59 27.04 -3.11
CA THR A 220 27.28 25.85 -2.58
C THR A 220 26.39 24.94 -1.74
N SER A 221 25.10 25.26 -1.61
CA SER A 221 24.17 24.45 -0.85
C SER A 221 24.03 23.03 -1.42
N THR A 222 23.89 22.05 -0.53
CA THR A 222 23.85 20.62 -0.86
C THR A 222 22.73 19.84 -0.17
N LEU A 223 21.97 20.47 0.73
CA LEU A 223 20.89 19.86 1.53
C LEU A 223 19.54 20.52 1.21
N GLY A 224 18.47 20.00 1.83
CA GLY A 224 17.13 20.59 1.76
C GLY A 224 16.38 20.49 0.44
N GLY A 225 17.05 20.05 -0.63
CA GLY A 225 16.49 20.04 -1.99
C GLY A 225 16.71 21.36 -2.74
N THR A 226 17.29 22.36 -2.08
CA THR A 226 17.62 23.67 -2.63
C THR A 226 19.12 23.68 -2.95
N LEU A 227 19.51 22.89 -3.96
CA LEU A 227 20.92 22.70 -4.36
C LEU A 227 21.39 23.85 -5.26
N GLY A 228 22.68 24.17 -5.24
CA GLY A 228 23.27 25.21 -6.10
C GLY A 228 22.94 26.66 -5.69
N CYS A 229 22.38 26.84 -4.50
CA CYS A 229 22.01 28.15 -3.96
C CYS A 229 23.07 28.69 -2.99
N PRO A 230 23.09 30.02 -2.76
CA PRO A 230 23.96 30.63 -1.75
C PRO A 230 23.83 29.92 -0.39
N ASP A 231 24.98 29.63 0.20
CA ASP A 231 25.16 29.00 1.51
C ASP A 231 26.31 29.76 2.20
N SER A 232 25.94 30.69 3.07
CA SER A 232 26.79 31.74 3.61
C SER A 232 27.78 31.23 4.67
N ASP A 233 27.40 30.21 5.42
CA ASP A 233 28.24 29.60 6.45
C ASP A 233 28.87 28.26 6.05
N GLY A 234 28.38 27.63 4.99
CA GLY A 234 28.97 26.45 4.37
C GLY A 234 28.57 25.15 5.06
N ASP A 235 27.41 25.10 5.70
CA ASP A 235 26.91 23.90 6.40
C ASP A 235 26.13 22.94 5.50
N GLY A 236 25.78 23.41 4.29
CA GLY A 236 25.09 22.67 3.25
C GLY A 236 23.63 23.06 3.08
N TRP A 237 23.00 23.77 4.01
CA TRP A 237 21.68 24.38 3.79
C TRP A 237 21.82 25.69 3.01
N ALA A 238 20.81 26.03 2.20
CA ALA A 238 20.80 27.30 1.50
C ALA A 238 20.37 28.43 2.45
N ASP A 239 20.88 29.66 2.28
CA ASP A 239 20.56 30.83 3.12
C ASP A 239 19.05 31.05 3.34
N GLU A 240 18.20 30.64 2.39
CA GLU A 240 16.75 30.78 2.46
C GLU A 240 16.03 29.66 3.23
N ASP A 241 16.69 28.52 3.41
CA ASP A 241 16.21 27.34 4.13
C ASP A 241 16.91 27.12 5.48
N ASP A 242 18.01 27.83 5.73
CA ASP A 242 18.77 27.79 6.97
C ASP A 242 18.20 28.79 7.99
N ASP A 243 17.67 28.26 9.09
CA ASP A 243 17.15 29.06 10.21
C ASP A 243 18.28 29.76 11.00
N CYS A 244 19.52 29.31 10.82
CA CYS A 244 20.74 29.71 11.49
C CYS A 244 21.88 30.20 10.57
N ASP A 245 21.61 30.58 9.31
CA ASP A 245 22.45 31.10 8.19
C ASP A 245 23.87 31.69 8.45
N GLY A 246 24.15 32.20 9.65
CA GLY A 246 25.47 32.69 10.04
C GLY A 246 26.27 31.75 10.95
N VAL A 247 25.78 30.54 11.21
CA VAL A 247 26.30 29.60 12.22
C VAL A 247 26.19 28.17 11.69
N VAL A 248 27.35 27.65 11.26
CA VAL A 248 27.46 26.27 10.78
C VAL A 248 26.77 25.28 11.72
N GLY A 249 25.72 24.63 11.21
CA GLY A 249 24.93 23.63 11.93
C GLY A 249 24.72 22.34 11.14
N ASN A 250 23.85 21.50 11.67
CA ASN A 250 23.54 20.16 11.14
C ASN A 250 22.13 19.67 11.50
N SER A 251 21.36 20.42 12.29
CA SER A 251 19.98 20.10 12.59
C SER A 251 19.12 20.10 11.32
N SER A 252 18.06 19.29 11.32
CA SER A 252 17.27 19.01 10.12
C SER A 252 15.77 18.79 10.34
N VAL A 253 15.32 18.63 11.58
CA VAL A 253 13.94 18.30 11.94
C VAL A 253 13.12 19.54 12.28
N ASP A 254 13.64 20.40 13.14
CA ASP A 254 12.94 21.57 13.68
C ASP A 254 13.46 22.88 13.07
N MET A 255 14.62 23.36 13.50
CA MET A 255 15.30 24.55 12.99
C MET A 255 16.44 24.05 12.11
N LYS A 256 16.38 24.20 10.80
CA LYS A 256 17.39 23.64 9.88
C LYS A 256 18.67 24.46 9.90
N GLY A 257 19.82 23.81 9.75
CA GLY A 257 21.13 24.47 9.70
C GLY A 257 21.61 25.04 11.03
N CYS A 258 20.95 24.68 12.13
CA CYS A 258 21.36 25.06 13.48
C CYS A 258 22.25 23.98 14.12
N LEU A 259 22.92 24.33 15.22
CA LEU A 259 23.77 23.41 15.95
C LEU A 259 22.93 22.26 16.53
N ASP A 260 23.35 21.02 16.27
CA ASP A 260 22.78 19.78 16.81
C ASP A 260 23.96 18.89 17.26
N ALA A 261 24.21 18.88 18.58
CA ALA A 261 25.42 18.35 19.17
C ALA A 261 25.48 16.81 19.21
N ASP A 262 24.34 16.11 19.18
CA ASP A 262 24.29 14.65 19.20
C ASP A 262 23.83 14.01 17.89
N GLY A 263 23.31 14.81 16.95
CA GLY A 263 22.99 14.41 15.59
C GLY A 263 21.65 13.70 15.44
N ASP A 264 20.69 13.88 16.36
CA ASP A 264 19.35 13.32 16.25
C ASP A 264 18.44 14.08 15.27
N GLY A 265 18.88 15.27 14.86
CA GLY A 265 18.23 16.16 13.91
C GLY A 265 17.48 17.33 14.54
N VAL A 266 17.30 17.36 15.86
CA VAL A 266 16.71 18.47 16.61
C VAL A 266 17.80 19.46 17.03
N SER A 267 17.54 20.76 16.90
CA SER A 267 18.51 21.78 17.28
C SER A 267 18.75 21.84 18.79
N ASP A 268 19.99 22.12 19.22
CA ASP A 268 20.39 22.30 20.62
C ASP A 268 19.51 23.30 21.39
N GLU A 269 18.86 24.24 20.71
CA GLU A 269 17.98 25.25 21.32
C GLU A 269 16.62 24.67 21.73
N ASN A 270 16.11 23.69 20.97
CA ASN A 270 14.81 23.07 21.22
C ASN A 270 14.91 21.64 21.75
N ASP A 271 16.11 21.07 21.77
CA ASP A 271 16.37 19.76 22.33
C ASP A 271 16.51 19.84 23.87
N LEU A 272 15.67 19.08 24.60
CA LEU A 272 15.75 18.97 26.06
C LEU A 272 16.92 18.10 26.52
N PHE A 273 17.45 17.25 25.64
CA PHE A 273 18.59 16.37 25.85
C PHE A 273 19.69 16.52 24.76
N PRO A 274 20.34 17.70 24.60
CA PRO A 274 21.27 18.01 23.49
C PRO A 274 22.57 17.17 23.37
N ASN A 275 22.70 16.10 24.15
CA ASN A 275 23.87 15.23 24.12
C ASN A 275 23.48 13.73 24.12
N ASP A 276 22.21 13.42 23.92
CA ASP A 276 21.68 12.06 23.83
C ASP A 276 20.76 11.94 22.61
N GLY A 277 21.34 11.59 21.46
CA GLY A 277 20.58 11.56 20.21
C GLY A 277 19.56 10.41 20.08
N ASN A 278 19.14 9.80 21.18
CA ASN A 278 17.93 8.97 21.24
C ASN A 278 16.77 9.70 21.93
N GLU A 279 16.95 10.93 22.42
CA GLU A 279 15.93 11.71 23.11
C GLU A 279 16.00 13.19 22.76
N SER A 280 14.82 13.79 22.57
CA SER A 280 14.71 15.23 22.33
C SER A 280 13.55 15.90 23.08
N GLU A 281 12.57 15.10 23.54
CA GLU A 281 11.36 15.57 24.23
C GLU A 281 11.20 14.91 25.61
N ASP A 282 10.55 15.62 26.53
CA ASP A 282 10.17 15.18 27.89
C ASP A 282 8.81 15.82 28.21
N ALA A 283 7.74 15.09 27.88
CA ALA A 283 6.37 15.59 27.83
C ALA A 283 5.79 15.93 29.21
N ASP A 284 6.20 15.22 30.26
CA ASP A 284 5.75 15.45 31.64
C ASP A 284 6.78 16.15 32.53
N SER A 285 7.98 16.39 31.96
CA SER A 285 9.08 17.13 32.57
C SER A 285 9.62 16.47 33.83
N ASP A 286 9.54 15.14 33.94
CA ASP A 286 10.05 14.37 35.08
C ASP A 286 11.57 14.11 35.04
N SER A 287 12.25 14.62 34.00
CA SER A 287 13.68 14.49 33.69
C SER A 287 14.10 13.18 33.00
N VAL A 288 13.17 12.33 32.62
CA VAL A 288 13.39 11.16 31.75
C VAL A 288 12.77 11.47 30.39
N GLY A 289 13.55 11.31 29.32
CA GLY A 289 13.07 11.60 27.97
C GLY A 289 11.98 10.62 27.52
N ASP A 290 11.11 11.07 26.61
CA ASP A 290 9.90 10.35 26.19
C ASP A 290 10.17 8.95 25.62
N ASN A 291 11.30 8.69 24.94
CA ASN A 291 11.58 7.35 24.41
C ASN A 291 12.07 6.36 25.50
N SER A 292 12.51 6.87 26.65
CA SER A 292 13.02 6.12 27.81
C SER A 292 12.01 6.07 28.96
N ASP A 293 11.00 6.94 28.93
CA ASP A 293 9.93 7.01 29.91
C ASP A 293 8.85 5.94 29.66
N ILE A 294 8.73 5.00 30.60
CA ILE A 294 7.72 3.94 30.60
C ILE A 294 6.41 4.43 31.25
N CYS A 295 6.48 5.50 32.04
CA CYS A 295 5.40 6.06 32.83
C CYS A 295 5.05 7.52 32.43
N PRO A 296 4.54 7.77 31.20
CA PRO A 296 4.17 9.12 30.78
C PRO A 296 3.12 9.78 31.69
N GLY A 297 3.33 11.05 32.00
CA GLY A 297 2.43 11.85 32.81
C GLY A 297 2.72 11.76 34.32
N THR A 298 3.89 11.27 34.69
CA THR A 298 4.38 11.32 36.05
C THR A 298 4.47 12.76 36.51
N ASN A 299 4.08 13.01 37.76
CA ASN A 299 4.08 14.37 38.28
C ASN A 299 5.51 14.87 38.47
N ILE A 300 5.89 15.96 37.81
CA ILE A 300 7.20 16.66 37.92
C ILE A 300 7.75 16.84 39.36
N SER A 301 6.91 16.81 40.39
CA SER A 301 7.36 16.94 41.79
C SER A 301 7.77 15.62 42.45
N LEU A 302 7.57 14.49 41.79
CA LEU A 302 7.90 13.17 42.31
C LEU A 302 9.33 12.78 41.90
N PHE A 303 9.94 11.92 42.72
CA PHE A 303 11.22 11.33 42.36
C PHE A 303 10.95 10.06 41.56
N VAL A 304 11.38 10.04 40.31
CA VAL A 304 11.24 8.91 39.39
C VAL A 304 12.51 8.06 39.37
N ASP A 305 12.40 6.82 38.92
CA ASP A 305 13.58 5.99 38.62
C ASP A 305 14.07 6.25 37.20
N ALA A 306 14.96 5.38 36.71
CA ALA A 306 15.52 5.51 35.36
C ALA A 306 14.51 5.21 34.23
N SER A 307 13.28 4.79 34.58
CA SER A 307 12.21 4.48 33.64
C SER A 307 11.08 5.51 33.70
N GLY A 308 11.28 6.65 34.37
CA GLY A 308 10.27 7.71 34.53
C GLY A 308 9.14 7.35 35.49
N CYS A 309 9.25 6.23 36.22
CA CYS A 309 8.17 5.79 37.10
C CYS A 309 8.35 6.27 38.53
N ALA A 310 7.35 6.97 39.08
CA ALA A 310 7.27 7.22 40.52
C ALA A 310 7.01 5.90 41.28
N PRO A 311 7.33 5.81 42.59
CA PRO A 311 7.16 4.58 43.37
C PRO A 311 5.76 3.97 43.30
N GLU A 312 4.71 4.79 43.22
CA GLU A 312 3.31 4.34 43.17
C GLU A 312 2.87 3.86 41.78
N GLN A 313 3.66 4.10 40.73
CA GLN A 313 3.38 3.68 39.35
C GLN A 313 4.13 2.40 38.95
N ARG A 314 5.04 1.91 39.81
CA ARG A 314 5.82 0.71 39.52
C ARG A 314 5.00 -0.52 39.87
N ASP A 315 5.04 -1.48 38.96
CA ASP A 315 4.35 -2.76 39.05
C ASP A 315 5.22 -3.78 38.30
N THR A 316 6.10 -4.43 39.06
CA THR A 316 7.21 -5.24 38.53
C THR A 316 6.72 -6.53 37.86
N ASP A 317 5.63 -7.13 38.34
CA ASP A 317 5.06 -8.36 37.77
C ASP A 317 3.75 -8.15 37.00
N SER A 318 3.26 -6.91 36.94
CA SER A 318 2.15 -6.46 36.10
C SER A 318 0.81 -7.09 36.48
N ASP A 319 0.58 -7.34 37.78
CA ASP A 319 -0.67 -7.86 38.29
C ASP A 319 -1.71 -6.78 38.63
N GLY A 320 -1.29 -5.51 38.59
CA GLY A 320 -2.12 -4.33 38.85
C GLY A 320 -2.03 -3.80 40.28
N ILE A 321 -1.24 -4.41 41.15
CA ILE A 321 -0.88 -3.91 42.47
C ILE A 321 0.50 -3.26 42.37
N SER A 322 0.67 -2.07 42.95
CA SER A 322 1.97 -1.39 42.87
C SER A 322 3.02 -2.11 43.73
N ASP A 323 4.30 -2.01 43.35
CA ASP A 323 5.44 -2.53 44.11
C ASP A 323 5.45 -2.08 45.60
N LEU A 324 4.79 -0.96 45.91
CA LEU A 324 4.69 -0.43 47.27
C LEU A 324 3.70 -1.23 48.14
N ASP A 325 2.64 -1.74 47.52
CA ASP A 325 1.52 -2.41 48.17
C ASP A 325 1.57 -3.94 47.97
N ASP A 326 2.29 -4.41 46.96
CA ASP A 326 2.42 -5.83 46.59
C ASP A 326 3.38 -6.59 47.52
N GLY A 327 2.84 -7.64 48.16
CA GLY A 327 3.56 -8.57 49.02
C GLY A 327 4.45 -9.57 48.27
N CYS A 328 4.26 -9.71 46.95
CA CYS A 328 4.88 -10.73 46.11
C CYS A 328 5.74 -10.23 44.93
N LEU A 329 5.88 -8.93 44.65
CA LEU A 329 6.80 -8.18 43.75
C LEU A 329 7.19 -8.74 42.37
N ALA A 330 7.43 -10.03 42.21
CA ALA A 330 7.93 -10.68 41.01
C ALA A 330 7.06 -11.87 40.61
N ILE A 331 5.95 -12.09 41.31
CA ILE A 331 5.04 -13.21 41.12
C ILE A 331 3.62 -12.64 41.14
N PRO A 332 2.97 -12.54 39.96
CA PRO A 332 1.69 -11.88 39.86
C PRO A 332 0.63 -12.65 40.67
N GLY A 333 -0.23 -11.90 41.35
CA GLY A 333 -1.23 -12.45 42.24
C GLY A 333 -2.48 -11.59 42.40
N ASN A 334 -3.36 -12.02 43.29
CA ASN A 334 -4.66 -11.39 43.51
C ASN A 334 -5.22 -11.61 44.92
N SER A 335 -4.43 -12.17 45.85
CA SER A 335 -4.80 -12.23 47.27
C SER A 335 -5.03 -10.83 47.82
N THR A 336 -5.87 -10.71 48.86
CA THR A 336 -6.32 -9.43 49.41
C THR A 336 -6.34 -9.36 50.94
N MET A 337 -6.21 -10.49 51.66
CA MET A 337 -6.39 -10.54 53.11
C MET A 337 -5.10 -10.43 53.92
N ASP A 338 -4.04 -11.13 53.52
CA ASP A 338 -2.83 -11.29 54.32
C ASP A 338 -1.57 -10.72 53.65
N LYS A 339 -1.37 -11.03 52.37
CA LYS A 339 -0.33 -10.47 51.51
C LYS A 339 -1.00 -10.06 50.21
N GLU A 340 -1.27 -8.77 50.01
CA GLU A 340 -1.89 -8.31 48.76
C GLU A 340 -0.97 -8.58 47.56
N GLY A 341 -1.51 -8.94 46.39
CA GLY A 341 -0.71 -9.18 45.17
C GLY A 341 0.02 -10.54 45.11
N CYS A 342 -0.23 -11.45 46.06
CA CYS A 342 0.31 -12.81 46.01
C CYS A 342 -0.65 -13.79 45.31
N PRO A 343 -0.13 -14.93 44.80
CA PRO A 343 -0.98 -15.99 44.26
C PRO A 343 -2.06 -16.43 45.25
N ASP A 344 -3.29 -16.53 44.74
CA ASP A 344 -4.49 -16.98 45.43
C ASP A 344 -5.31 -17.80 44.43
N ILE A 345 -5.07 -19.11 44.40
CA ILE A 345 -5.56 -19.99 43.34
C ILE A 345 -7.05 -20.29 43.44
N ASP A 346 -7.64 -20.27 44.63
CA ASP A 346 -9.06 -20.55 44.83
C ASP A 346 -9.92 -19.27 44.97
N GLY A 347 -9.28 -18.13 45.23
CA GLY A 347 -9.86 -16.80 45.16
C GLY A 347 -10.61 -16.38 46.41
N ASP A 348 -10.29 -16.94 47.57
CA ASP A 348 -10.91 -16.56 48.85
C ASP A 348 -10.29 -15.30 49.49
N GLY A 349 -9.16 -14.86 48.96
CA GLY A 349 -8.41 -13.68 49.37
C GLY A 349 -7.17 -13.98 50.20
N MET A 350 -6.96 -15.21 50.66
CA MET A 350 -5.76 -15.64 51.35
C MET A 350 -4.66 -16.01 50.34
N SER A 351 -3.41 -15.65 50.61
CA SER A 351 -2.31 -16.07 49.74
C SER A 351 -2.05 -17.58 49.86
N ASP A 352 -1.72 -18.24 48.73
CA ASP A 352 -1.36 -19.67 48.63
C ASP A 352 -0.33 -20.10 49.70
N ASP A 353 0.58 -19.19 50.06
CA ASP A 353 1.64 -19.41 51.05
C ASP A 353 1.12 -19.59 52.48
N ASN A 354 -0.02 -18.98 52.79
CA ASN A 354 -0.61 -18.92 54.12
C ASN A 354 -2.01 -19.55 54.19
N ASP A 355 -2.45 -20.18 53.10
CA ASP A 355 -3.71 -20.90 53.00
C ASP A 355 -3.51 -22.40 53.30
N ALA A 356 -4.23 -22.89 54.32
CA ALA A 356 -4.20 -24.31 54.69
C ALA A 356 -4.91 -25.21 53.65
N PHE A 357 -5.88 -24.69 52.90
CA PHE A 357 -6.66 -25.42 51.91
C PHE A 357 -6.77 -24.67 50.58
N ILE A 358 -5.60 -24.36 50.00
CA ILE A 358 -5.35 -23.79 48.67
C ILE A 358 -6.30 -24.16 47.50
N GLU A 359 -7.12 -25.21 47.52
CA GLU A 359 -8.09 -25.50 46.44
C GLU A 359 -9.57 -25.32 46.87
N ASP A 360 -9.84 -24.88 48.10
CA ASP A 360 -11.16 -24.75 48.70
C ASP A 360 -11.42 -23.32 49.21
N PRO A 361 -12.11 -22.48 48.44
CA PRO A 361 -12.30 -21.07 48.80
C PRO A 361 -13.27 -20.85 49.97
N GLY A 362 -13.76 -21.94 50.56
CA GLY A 362 -14.52 -21.93 51.80
C GLY A 362 -13.67 -22.11 53.05
N GLU A 363 -12.39 -22.47 52.94
CA GLU A 363 -11.53 -22.86 54.06
C GLU A 363 -10.10 -22.33 53.87
N TRP A 364 -9.66 -21.35 54.68
CA TRP A 364 -8.28 -20.82 54.58
C TRP A 364 -7.41 -21.12 55.79
N ASN A 365 -8.00 -21.59 56.90
CA ASN A 365 -7.32 -21.76 58.19
C ASN A 365 -7.66 -23.13 58.81
N ASP A 366 -6.65 -23.77 59.39
CA ASP A 366 -6.76 -25.02 60.16
C ASP A 366 -6.04 -24.77 61.49
N THR A 367 -6.79 -24.40 62.53
CA THR A 367 -6.20 -23.91 63.79
C THR A 367 -5.56 -25.03 64.61
N ASP A 368 -5.99 -26.28 64.47
CA ASP A 368 -5.49 -27.43 65.23
C ASP A 368 -4.79 -28.52 64.40
N ASP A 369 -4.62 -28.27 63.10
CA ASP A 369 -3.91 -29.11 62.13
C ASP A 369 -4.54 -30.51 61.96
N ASP A 370 -5.86 -30.64 62.12
CA ASP A 370 -6.57 -31.92 62.01
C ASP A 370 -6.97 -32.29 60.57
N GLY A 371 -6.87 -31.32 59.65
CA GLY A 371 -7.18 -31.46 58.23
C GLY A 371 -8.61 -31.12 57.85
N VAL A 372 -9.42 -30.59 58.77
CA VAL A 372 -10.73 -29.96 58.52
C VAL A 372 -10.58 -28.46 58.76
N GLY A 373 -11.04 -27.65 57.81
CA GLY A 373 -10.90 -26.19 57.95
C GLY A 373 -11.83 -25.61 59.00
N ASP A 374 -11.40 -24.53 59.64
CA ASP A 374 -12.09 -23.88 60.76
C ASP A 374 -13.55 -23.50 60.46
N ASN A 375 -13.94 -23.29 59.18
CA ASN A 375 -15.32 -22.92 58.83
C ASN A 375 -16.25 -24.15 58.76
N GLY A 376 -15.69 -25.32 58.47
CA GLY A 376 -16.36 -26.61 58.38
C GLY A 376 -16.19 -27.49 59.60
N ASP A 377 -15.29 -27.11 60.51
CA ASP A 377 -15.01 -27.79 61.76
C ASP A 377 -15.94 -27.30 62.89
N ASP A 378 -16.73 -28.21 63.47
CA ASP A 378 -17.57 -27.92 64.63
C ASP A 378 -16.73 -27.71 65.93
N PHE A 379 -15.47 -28.13 65.94
CA PHE A 379 -14.50 -28.01 67.03
C PHE A 379 -13.10 -27.48 66.59
N PRO A 380 -12.97 -26.23 66.09
CA PRO A 380 -11.75 -25.66 65.47
C PRO A 380 -10.45 -25.58 66.30
N ILE A 381 -10.43 -26.12 67.52
CA ILE A 381 -9.25 -26.08 68.42
C ILE A 381 -8.99 -27.44 69.09
N VAL A 382 -9.71 -28.48 68.68
CA VAL A 382 -9.67 -29.82 69.25
C VAL A 382 -9.38 -30.84 68.15
N ASP A 383 -8.09 -31.08 67.91
CA ASP A 383 -7.49 -31.95 66.88
C ASP A 383 -8.01 -33.41 66.75
N SER A 384 -8.93 -33.81 67.62
CA SER A 384 -9.52 -35.13 67.66
C SER A 384 -11.02 -35.15 67.39
N GLN A 385 -11.63 -33.99 67.16
CA GLN A 385 -13.06 -33.79 66.89
C GLN A 385 -13.23 -32.78 65.77
N TRP A 386 -14.08 -33.10 64.78
CA TRP A 386 -14.35 -32.19 63.66
C TRP A 386 -15.81 -32.13 63.21
N GLN A 387 -16.68 -32.93 63.85
CA GLN A 387 -18.10 -33.04 63.48
C GLN A 387 -18.96 -33.22 64.73
N ASP A 388 -20.06 -32.46 64.80
CA ASP A 388 -21.12 -32.54 65.80
C ASP A 388 -22.46 -32.79 65.09
N SER A 389 -22.81 -34.07 64.90
CA SER A 389 -23.95 -34.42 64.06
C SER A 389 -25.32 -34.02 64.62
N ASP A 390 -25.43 -33.83 65.94
CA ASP A 390 -26.69 -33.46 66.59
C ASP A 390 -26.68 -32.08 67.27
N GLY A 391 -25.53 -31.41 67.30
CA GLY A 391 -25.35 -30.02 67.69
C GLY A 391 -25.31 -29.82 69.21
N ASP A 392 -24.92 -30.84 69.97
CA ASP A 392 -24.95 -30.82 71.44
C ASP A 392 -23.64 -30.38 72.11
N GLY A 393 -22.59 -30.18 71.32
CA GLY A 393 -21.27 -29.72 71.75
C GLY A 393 -20.32 -30.84 72.18
N TYR A 394 -20.66 -32.11 71.93
CA TYR A 394 -19.74 -33.25 72.01
C TYR A 394 -19.48 -33.83 70.62
N GLY A 395 -18.22 -34.13 70.33
CA GLY A 395 -17.83 -34.52 68.98
C GLY A 395 -18.06 -36.00 68.67
N ASP A 396 -18.38 -36.29 67.41
CA ASP A 396 -18.78 -37.63 66.97
C ASP A 396 -17.64 -38.68 67.12
N ASN A 397 -16.38 -38.24 67.06
CA ASN A 397 -15.23 -39.15 67.12
C ASN A 397 -15.02 -39.71 68.52
N TRP A 398 -14.70 -41.00 68.59
CA TRP A 398 -14.53 -41.68 69.88
C TRP A 398 -13.12 -42.19 70.13
N GLY A 399 -12.59 -41.90 71.32
CA GLY A 399 -11.27 -42.37 71.76
C GLY A 399 -11.30 -43.71 72.51
N ASN A 400 -12.47 -44.14 72.98
CA ASN A 400 -12.62 -45.37 73.76
C ASN A 400 -12.78 -46.59 72.84
N GLY A 401 -11.70 -47.37 72.67
CA GLY A 401 -11.71 -48.56 71.82
C GLY A 401 -12.74 -49.64 72.19
N SER A 402 -13.33 -49.57 73.40
CA SER A 402 -14.42 -50.47 73.80
C SER A 402 -15.72 -50.20 73.03
N TRP A 403 -15.86 -49.04 72.37
CA TRP A 403 -17.06 -48.65 71.61
C TRP A 403 -17.00 -49.07 70.13
N ASN A 404 -15.84 -49.53 69.65
CA ASN A 404 -15.66 -49.87 68.23
C ASN A 404 -16.69 -50.88 67.73
N GLU A 405 -16.99 -51.91 68.52
CA GLU A 405 -17.98 -52.94 68.15
C GLU A 405 -19.41 -52.39 68.08
N SER A 406 -19.80 -51.49 68.98
CA SER A 406 -21.14 -50.89 69.00
C SER A 406 -21.32 -49.81 67.93
N ARG A 407 -20.27 -49.03 67.63
CA ARG A 407 -20.30 -47.92 66.66
C ARG A 407 -20.08 -48.32 65.21
N SER A 408 -19.62 -49.55 64.96
CA SER A 408 -19.51 -50.15 63.62
C SER A 408 -20.85 -50.26 62.84
N SER A 409 -21.96 -49.76 63.39
CA SER A 409 -23.33 -49.92 62.89
C SER A 409 -23.89 -48.70 62.12
N GLY A 410 -23.07 -47.68 61.86
CA GLY A 410 -23.44 -46.52 61.02
C GLY A 410 -23.87 -45.27 61.78
N LEU A 411 -23.43 -45.14 63.04
CA LEU A 411 -23.49 -43.87 63.78
C LEU A 411 -22.41 -42.91 63.22
N PRO A 412 -22.59 -41.58 63.36
CA PRO A 412 -21.59 -40.59 62.97
C PRO A 412 -20.24 -40.73 63.69
N GLY A 413 -19.20 -40.16 63.09
CA GLY A 413 -17.82 -40.13 63.61
C GLY A 413 -16.96 -41.36 63.31
N GLU A 414 -15.70 -41.30 63.75
CA GLU A 414 -14.76 -42.41 63.66
C GLU A 414 -13.95 -42.67 64.93
N PHE A 415 -13.25 -43.81 64.96
CA PHE A 415 -12.36 -44.15 66.08
C PHE A 415 -11.02 -43.40 65.93
N PHE A 416 -10.84 -42.36 66.74
CA PHE A 416 -9.59 -41.61 66.82
C PHE A 416 -8.89 -41.86 68.17
N PRO A 417 -7.73 -42.55 68.21
CA PRO A 417 -7.09 -42.91 69.46
C PRO A 417 -6.75 -41.70 70.34
N GLY A 418 -7.36 -41.63 71.52
CA GLY A 418 -7.12 -40.53 72.45
C GLY A 418 -8.06 -39.34 72.28
N ALA A 419 -9.06 -39.43 71.41
CA ALA A 419 -10.06 -38.38 71.27
C ALA A 419 -10.72 -38.02 72.60
N ILE A 420 -10.86 -36.71 72.78
CA ILE A 420 -11.46 -36.09 73.96
C ILE A 420 -12.84 -35.55 73.58
N GLN A 421 -13.70 -35.33 74.58
CA GLN A 421 -15.06 -34.79 74.37
C GLN A 421 -15.92 -35.63 73.41
N SER A 422 -15.63 -36.93 73.30
CA SER A 422 -16.42 -37.86 72.49
C SER A 422 -17.86 -37.92 73.00
N ASP A 423 -18.80 -37.62 72.12
CA ASP A 423 -20.21 -37.88 72.35
C ASP A 423 -20.42 -39.39 72.43
N TYR A 424 -21.26 -39.87 73.35
CA TYR A 424 -21.74 -41.24 73.43
C TYR A 424 -22.99 -41.47 72.56
N CYS A 425 -23.83 -40.46 72.32
CA CYS A 425 -25.09 -40.51 71.57
C CYS A 425 -25.13 -39.58 70.32
N PRO A 426 -24.20 -39.72 69.34
CA PRO A 426 -23.96 -38.78 68.21
C PRO A 426 -25.08 -38.60 67.18
N ASP A 427 -26.24 -39.22 67.40
CA ASP A 427 -27.42 -39.05 66.56
C ASP A 427 -28.61 -38.47 67.33
N GLN A 428 -28.40 -38.08 68.58
CA GLN A 428 -29.42 -37.62 69.48
C GLN A 428 -28.88 -36.62 70.50
N PHE A 429 -29.19 -35.34 70.26
CA PHE A 429 -28.87 -34.22 71.13
C PHE A 429 -29.02 -34.56 72.62
N GLY A 430 -27.94 -34.39 73.36
CA GLY A 430 -27.85 -34.63 74.78
C GLY A 430 -27.35 -33.43 75.59
N ASN A 431 -27.36 -33.59 76.90
CA ASN A 431 -26.86 -32.60 77.85
C ASN A 431 -26.10 -33.25 79.02
N SER A 432 -25.92 -34.57 78.99
CA SER A 432 -25.12 -35.29 79.97
C SER A 432 -23.65 -34.89 79.86
N SER A 433 -23.06 -34.51 80.99
CA SER A 433 -21.70 -33.94 81.06
C SER A 433 -20.78 -34.67 82.04
N SER A 434 -21.26 -35.75 82.67
CA SER A 434 -20.60 -36.51 83.72
C SER A 434 -20.95 -38.00 83.63
N GLY A 435 -20.31 -38.83 84.46
CA GLY A 435 -20.59 -40.28 84.49
C GLY A 435 -19.96 -41.10 83.36
N GLY A 436 -19.19 -40.47 82.46
CA GLY A 436 -18.47 -41.16 81.37
C GLY A 436 -19.33 -41.49 80.14
N ILE A 437 -20.57 -41.02 80.13
CA ILE A 437 -21.50 -41.01 78.99
C ILE A 437 -21.84 -39.54 78.75
N LEU A 438 -21.08 -38.90 77.87
CA LEU A 438 -21.25 -37.49 77.49
C LEU A 438 -22.19 -37.42 76.27
N GLY A 439 -22.88 -36.28 76.09
CA GLY A 439 -23.74 -36.01 74.92
C GLY A 439 -24.97 -36.89 74.76
N CYS A 440 -25.46 -37.50 75.86
CA CYS A 440 -26.73 -38.22 75.85
C CYS A 440 -27.81 -37.41 76.59
N PRO A 441 -29.11 -37.71 76.34
CA PRO A 441 -30.20 -37.11 77.09
C PRO A 441 -30.07 -37.31 78.60
N ASP A 442 -30.22 -36.21 79.33
CA ASP A 442 -30.29 -36.11 80.78
C ASP A 442 -31.51 -35.23 81.11
N ALA A 443 -32.63 -35.90 81.41
CA ALA A 443 -33.93 -35.25 81.55
C ALA A 443 -34.08 -34.46 82.86
N ASP A 444 -33.29 -34.78 83.89
CA ASP A 444 -33.36 -34.14 85.20
C ASP A 444 -32.25 -33.09 85.42
N GLY A 445 -31.24 -33.08 84.55
CA GLY A 445 -30.18 -32.10 84.46
C GLY A 445 -29.10 -32.26 85.53
N ASP A 446 -28.94 -33.45 86.11
CA ASP A 446 -27.94 -33.73 87.14
C ASP A 446 -26.50 -33.94 86.57
N GLY A 447 -26.39 -34.03 85.24
CA GLY A 447 -25.18 -34.23 84.46
C GLY A 447 -24.91 -35.68 84.09
N VAL A 448 -25.70 -36.66 84.55
CA VAL A 448 -25.57 -38.09 84.26
C VAL A 448 -26.64 -38.49 83.26
N ALA A 449 -26.26 -39.23 82.20
CA ALA A 449 -27.22 -39.65 81.19
C ALA A 449 -28.33 -40.57 81.77
N ASP A 450 -29.57 -40.40 81.32
CA ASP A 450 -30.76 -41.20 81.70
C ASP A 450 -30.50 -42.73 81.63
N LEU A 451 -29.63 -43.15 80.71
CA LEU A 451 -29.24 -44.54 80.48
C LEU A 451 -28.51 -45.17 81.69
N LEU A 452 -27.85 -44.36 82.52
CA LEU A 452 -27.13 -44.80 83.73
C LEU A 452 -28.01 -44.78 84.98
N GLU A 453 -29.11 -44.04 84.96
CA GLU A 453 -29.98 -43.82 86.12
C GLU A 453 -30.87 -45.00 86.47
N SER A 454 -30.97 -45.99 85.58
CA SER A 454 -31.78 -47.19 85.79
C SER A 454 -31.33 -48.12 86.94
N THR A 455 -30.45 -47.66 87.85
CA THR A 455 -29.98 -48.43 89.00
C THR A 455 -30.15 -47.79 90.38
N VAL A 456 -30.66 -46.57 90.52
CA VAL A 456 -30.90 -45.93 91.82
C VAL A 456 -32.21 -45.14 91.67
N GLU A 457 -33.36 -45.57 92.19
CA GLU A 457 -33.80 -45.14 93.53
C GLU A 457 -34.90 -46.08 94.10
N GLN A 458 -34.62 -46.62 95.29
CA GLN A 458 -35.63 -46.80 96.33
C GLN A 458 -35.24 -45.93 97.52
N GLN A 459 -36.25 -45.31 98.14
CA GLN A 459 -36.23 -44.52 99.38
C GLN A 459 -35.68 -43.10 99.17
N GLU A 460 -36.48 -42.03 99.32
CA GLU A 460 -37.17 -41.70 100.57
C GLU A 460 -38.62 -41.21 100.41
N GLN A 461 -39.33 -41.40 101.51
CA GLN A 461 -40.74 -41.19 101.76
C GLN A 461 -40.83 -39.99 102.72
N ASP A 462 -41.69 -39.01 102.43
CA ASP A 462 -42.46 -38.31 103.46
C ASP A 462 -43.70 -37.60 102.86
N ASP A 463 -44.81 -38.33 102.94
CA ASP A 463 -46.08 -37.97 103.58
C ASP A 463 -46.90 -36.73 103.16
N SER A 464 -48.11 -37.08 102.67
CA SER A 464 -49.42 -36.41 102.75
C SER A 464 -49.62 -35.13 101.90
N ASP A 465 -50.62 -34.99 101.02
CA ASP A 465 -51.97 -35.55 100.99
C ASP A 465 -52.50 -35.75 99.56
N ASN A 466 -53.46 -36.68 99.47
CA ASN A 466 -54.05 -37.24 98.27
C ASN A 466 -54.88 -36.27 97.41
N SER A 467 -54.69 -36.42 96.10
CA SER A 467 -55.43 -35.96 94.92
C SER A 467 -56.86 -35.42 95.09
N SER A 468 -57.18 -34.37 94.32
CA SER A 468 -58.04 -34.53 93.13
C SER A 468 -58.48 -33.16 92.55
N LEU A 469 -57.91 -32.88 91.36
CA LEU A 469 -58.54 -32.22 90.21
C LEU A 469 -58.98 -30.75 90.35
N THR A 470 -58.13 -29.85 89.85
CA THR A 470 -58.56 -28.78 88.93
C THR A 470 -57.44 -28.49 87.94
N ASN A 471 -57.72 -28.68 86.65
CA ASN A 471 -56.84 -28.29 85.55
C ASN A 471 -56.73 -26.77 85.48
N ASP A 472 -55.48 -26.33 85.52
CA ASP A 472 -54.81 -25.49 84.51
C ASP A 472 -55.63 -24.34 83.94
N ASP A 473 -55.29 -23.14 84.41
CA ASP A 473 -55.49 -21.91 83.65
C ASP A 473 -54.47 -20.86 84.10
N THR A 474 -53.75 -20.36 83.09
CA THR A 474 -53.27 -18.97 82.95
C THR A 474 -52.08 -18.51 83.78
N ALA A 475 -51.14 -17.86 83.08
CA ALA A 475 -50.59 -16.56 83.48
C ALA A 475 -49.63 -16.04 82.38
N THR A 476 -49.90 -14.95 81.66
CA THR A 476 -49.86 -13.53 82.10
C THR A 476 -48.43 -13.09 82.47
N ASP A 477 -47.93 -11.89 82.21
CA ASP A 477 -48.43 -10.68 81.54
C ASP A 477 -47.34 -9.60 81.68
N SER A 478 -47.36 -8.66 80.75
CA SER A 478 -47.19 -7.22 80.93
C SER A 478 -45.88 -6.53 81.32
N SER A 479 -45.76 -5.38 80.64
CA SER A 479 -45.54 -4.00 81.14
C SER A 479 -44.11 -3.51 81.26
N ASP A 480 -43.81 -2.24 81.00
CA ASP A 480 -44.40 -1.15 80.20
C ASP A 480 -43.31 -0.06 80.17
N ASP A 481 -43.40 0.88 79.22
CA ASP A 481 -43.57 2.33 79.45
C ASP A 481 -42.67 3.32 78.65
N THR A 482 -43.35 4.24 77.95
CA THR A 482 -42.99 5.63 77.50
C THR A 482 -41.89 5.82 76.41
N ASP A 483 -41.90 6.78 75.46
CA ASP A 483 -42.54 8.11 75.30
C ASP A 483 -42.51 8.61 73.81
N ALA A 484 -43.46 9.51 73.49
CA ALA A 484 -43.61 10.61 72.51
C ALA A 484 -42.83 10.80 71.16
N THR A 485 -43.63 11.12 70.12
CA THR A 485 -43.56 12.19 69.07
C THR A 485 -42.31 12.39 68.17
N ASP A 486 -42.48 12.41 66.84
CA ASP A 486 -42.62 13.64 66.00
C ASP A 486 -42.94 13.32 64.51
N GLU A 487 -43.57 14.27 63.82
CA GLU A 487 -44.11 14.24 62.46
C GLU A 487 -43.08 14.56 61.35
N SER A 488 -43.29 14.01 60.14
CA SER A 488 -43.36 14.72 58.82
C SER A 488 -43.32 13.68 57.67
N GLU A 489 -44.36 13.56 56.83
CA GLU A 489 -44.44 14.12 55.44
C GLU A 489 -43.20 13.74 54.59
N ASP A 490 -43.27 13.15 53.38
CA ASP A 490 -44.25 13.35 52.30
C ASP A 490 -44.00 12.34 51.14
N THR A 491 -45.02 12.21 50.28
CA THR A 491 -45.07 11.78 48.86
C THR A 491 -44.53 10.43 48.33
N ASP A 492 -45.50 9.58 47.97
CA ASP A 492 -45.78 9.01 46.63
C ASP A 492 -44.73 9.13 45.49
N GLU A 493 -44.38 7.98 44.89
CA GLU A 493 -44.12 7.69 43.46
C GLU A 493 -43.31 6.37 43.41
N THR A 494 -43.80 5.24 42.87
CA THR A 494 -43.95 5.01 41.43
C THR A 494 -44.64 3.65 41.21
N ALA A 495 -45.72 3.65 40.44
CA ALA A 495 -46.10 2.50 39.64
C ALA A 495 -45.45 2.70 38.25
N GLY A 496 -44.47 1.86 37.91
CA GLY A 496 -43.72 1.95 36.67
C GLY A 496 -43.67 0.60 35.96
N ASP A 497 -44.18 0.59 34.74
CA ASP A 497 -44.53 -0.55 33.90
C ASP A 497 -43.42 -1.55 33.57
N ILE A 498 -43.86 -2.79 33.37
CA ILE A 498 -43.19 -3.89 32.66
C ILE A 498 -42.91 -3.43 31.22
N LYS A 499 -41.73 -2.88 30.94
CA LYS A 499 -41.29 -2.64 29.56
C LYS A 499 -39.78 -2.37 29.39
N THR A 500 -38.91 -3.24 29.89
CA THR A 500 -37.47 -3.13 29.62
C THR A 500 -36.83 -4.50 29.55
N LEU A 501 -36.79 -5.08 28.34
CA LEU A 501 -35.89 -6.18 27.99
C LEU A 501 -35.73 -6.37 26.46
N LEU A 502 -35.85 -5.28 25.69
CA LEU A 502 -35.70 -5.30 24.21
C LEU A 502 -35.14 -4.00 23.60
N ILE A 503 -34.34 -3.19 24.33
CA ILE A 503 -33.72 -1.97 23.76
C ILE A 503 -32.26 -1.79 24.22
N ASP A 504 -31.39 -2.77 24.01
CA ASP A 504 -29.93 -2.54 24.15
C ASP A 504 -29.09 -3.04 22.96
N ASN A 505 -29.69 -3.72 21.97
CA ASN A 505 -28.94 -4.23 20.81
C ASN A 505 -29.12 -3.42 19.52
N PHE A 506 -30.03 -2.44 19.49
CA PHE A 506 -30.29 -1.65 18.27
C PHE A 506 -29.47 -0.35 18.21
N ASP A 507 -29.21 0.30 19.35
CA ASP A 507 -28.42 1.55 19.39
C ASP A 507 -26.93 1.31 19.16
N ILE A 508 -26.38 0.19 19.63
CA ILE A 508 -24.97 -0.19 19.37
C ILE A 508 -24.74 -0.43 17.88
N LEU A 509 -25.70 -1.05 17.18
CA LEU A 509 -25.58 -1.33 15.74
C LEU A 509 -25.59 -0.03 14.91
N TYR A 510 -26.43 0.95 15.26
CA TYR A 510 -26.45 2.25 14.58
C TYR A 510 -25.24 3.12 14.90
N PHE A 511 -24.70 3.02 16.12
CA PHE A 511 -23.48 3.71 16.52
C PHE A 511 -22.25 3.19 15.74
N VAL A 512 -22.10 1.86 15.65
CA VAL A 512 -21.01 1.23 14.88
C VAL A 512 -21.17 1.51 13.38
N LEU A 513 -22.39 1.47 12.83
CA LEU A 513 -22.63 1.83 11.43
C LEU A 513 -22.32 3.31 11.16
N GLY A 514 -22.59 4.20 12.13
CA GLY A 514 -22.24 5.62 12.06
C GLY A 514 -20.73 5.86 12.02
N ILE A 515 -19.96 5.15 12.83
CA ILE A 515 -18.49 5.21 12.82
C ILE A 515 -17.93 4.71 11.49
N ILE A 516 -18.44 3.59 10.97
CA ILE A 516 -17.98 3.05 9.68
C ILE A 516 -18.26 4.02 8.53
N VAL A 517 -19.43 4.67 8.51
CA VAL A 517 -19.76 5.68 7.50
C VAL A 517 -18.86 6.91 7.65
N ALA A 518 -18.59 7.38 8.87
CA ALA A 518 -17.69 8.51 9.10
C ALA A 518 -16.26 8.22 8.63
N LEU A 519 -15.73 7.04 8.96
CA LEU A 519 -14.41 6.59 8.48
C LEU A 519 -14.37 6.47 6.96
N PHE A 520 -15.44 5.97 6.34
CA PHE A 520 -15.53 5.89 4.88
C PHE A 520 -15.56 7.27 4.22
N VAL A 521 -16.26 8.24 4.81
CA VAL A 521 -16.23 9.64 4.34
C VAL A 521 -14.82 10.21 4.47
N VAL A 522 -14.15 10.03 5.62
CA VAL A 522 -12.77 10.51 5.83
C VAL A 522 -11.81 9.92 4.80
N VAL A 523 -11.88 8.61 4.55
CA VAL A 523 -11.03 7.93 3.56
C VAL A 523 -11.33 8.41 2.13
N VAL A 524 -12.61 8.58 1.76
CA VAL A 524 -12.98 9.11 0.43
C VAL A 524 -12.56 10.58 0.27
N THR A 525 -12.69 11.41 1.32
CA THR A 525 -12.19 12.79 1.30
C THR A 525 -10.66 12.84 1.24
N ALA A 526 -9.96 11.96 1.96
CA ALA A 526 -8.50 11.89 1.93
C ALA A 526 -7.99 11.40 0.57
N LEU A 527 -8.66 10.41 -0.05
CA LEU A 527 -8.33 9.92 -1.38
C LEU A 527 -8.58 10.98 -2.46
N THR A 528 -9.69 11.73 -2.37
CA THR A 528 -9.96 12.84 -3.30
C THR A 528 -9.02 14.03 -3.10
N PHE A 529 -8.53 14.28 -1.87
CA PHE A 529 -7.50 15.28 -1.60
C PHE A 529 -6.12 14.83 -2.10
N ARG A 530 -5.76 13.55 -1.95
CA ARG A 530 -4.52 12.98 -2.49
C ARG A 530 -4.47 13.09 -4.01
N THR A 531 -5.58 12.83 -4.70
CA THR A 531 -5.63 12.96 -6.16
C THR A 531 -5.56 14.42 -6.63
N LYS A 532 -5.98 15.38 -5.81
CA LYS A 532 -5.93 16.81 -6.16
C LYS A 532 -4.56 17.43 -5.86
N SER A 533 -3.94 17.06 -4.74
CA SER A 533 -2.60 17.52 -4.36
C SER A 533 -1.49 16.99 -5.28
N GLU A 534 -1.69 15.86 -5.94
CA GLU A 534 -0.77 15.33 -6.97
C GLU A 534 -1.04 15.94 -8.36
N LEU A 535 -2.25 16.43 -8.63
CA LEU A 535 -2.59 17.13 -9.88
C LEU A 535 -2.11 18.59 -9.89
N ASP A 536 -2.12 19.25 -8.72
CA ASP A 536 -1.69 20.64 -8.56
C ASP A 536 -0.15 20.80 -8.50
N LYS A 537 0.62 19.70 -8.59
CA LYS A 537 2.11 19.68 -8.64
C LYS A 537 2.70 19.52 -10.05
N LEU A 538 1.86 19.42 -11.08
CA LEU A 538 2.34 19.37 -12.46
C LEU A 538 2.47 20.79 -13.02
N PRO A 539 3.63 21.16 -13.61
CA PRO A 539 3.84 22.47 -14.20
C PRO A 539 2.83 22.74 -15.33
N GLU A 540 2.37 23.99 -15.43
CA GLU A 540 1.18 24.40 -16.21
C GLU A 540 1.36 24.38 -17.74
N ASP A 541 2.48 23.86 -18.26
CA ASP A 541 2.80 23.83 -19.68
C ASP A 541 3.27 22.43 -20.09
N ILE A 542 2.35 21.59 -20.59
CA ILE A 542 2.53 20.56 -21.65
C ILE A 542 1.20 19.78 -21.73
N TYR A 543 0.25 20.27 -22.53
CA TYR A 543 -0.78 19.41 -23.13
C TYR A 543 -1.19 19.96 -24.49
N LYS A 544 -0.35 19.71 -25.50
CA LYS A 544 -0.80 19.57 -26.89
C LYS A 544 -0.13 18.35 -27.51
N GLU A 545 -0.98 17.42 -27.94
CA GLU A 545 -0.69 16.31 -28.86
C GLU A 545 0.16 15.13 -28.36
N SER A 546 -0.24 14.49 -27.26
CA SER A 546 0.19 13.11 -26.97
C SER A 546 -0.92 12.11 -27.38
N VAL A 547 -0.82 11.54 -28.58
CA VAL A 547 -1.66 10.41 -28.99
C VAL A 547 -1.08 9.13 -28.38
N LEU A 548 -1.79 8.54 -27.43
CA LEU A 548 -1.39 7.25 -26.85
C LEU A 548 -1.82 6.12 -27.79
N GLU A 549 -0.86 5.32 -28.28
CA GLU A 549 -1.13 4.17 -29.15
C GLU A 549 -0.86 2.86 -28.40
N ILE A 550 -1.92 2.08 -28.17
CA ILE A 550 -1.84 0.74 -27.55
C ILE A 550 -2.47 -0.26 -28.51
N ASN A 551 -1.71 -1.29 -28.89
CA ASN A 551 -2.15 -2.36 -29.79
C ASN A 551 -2.73 -1.86 -31.14
N GLY A 552 -2.11 -0.82 -31.73
CA GLY A 552 -2.53 -0.25 -33.01
C GLY A 552 -3.85 0.50 -32.97
N LYS A 553 -4.30 0.91 -31.77
CA LYS A 553 -5.46 1.79 -31.58
C LYS A 553 -5.01 3.08 -30.90
N LYS A 554 -5.38 4.20 -31.52
CA LYS A 554 -5.11 5.56 -31.04
C LYS A 554 -6.22 5.99 -30.08
N TYR A 555 -5.84 6.49 -28.91
CA TYR A 555 -6.74 7.00 -27.89
C TYR A 555 -6.51 8.50 -27.68
N VAL A 556 -7.59 9.26 -27.59
CA VAL A 556 -7.56 10.72 -27.42
C VAL A 556 -8.37 11.07 -26.15
N PRO A 557 -7.91 12.00 -25.29
CA PRO A 557 -8.63 12.37 -24.08
C PRO A 557 -10.03 12.95 -24.38
N LEU A 558 -11.04 12.55 -23.59
CA LEU A 558 -12.45 12.84 -23.82
C LEU A 558 -12.77 14.36 -23.82
N ASP A 559 -11.98 15.17 -23.11
CA ASP A 559 -12.17 16.62 -23.00
C ASP A 559 -11.83 17.40 -24.30
N SER A 560 -11.18 16.75 -25.27
CA SER A 560 -10.90 17.33 -26.60
C SER A 560 -12.07 17.23 -27.60
N MET A 561 -13.19 16.62 -27.21
CA MET A 561 -14.34 16.39 -28.09
C MET A 561 -15.59 17.24 -27.78
N MET A 562 -15.51 18.23 -26.88
CA MET A 562 -16.66 19.02 -26.44
C MET A 562 -16.67 20.51 -26.84
N GLU A 563 -15.91 20.89 -27.86
CA GLU A 563 -16.11 22.18 -28.54
C GLU A 563 -16.20 21.94 -30.05
N ASN A 564 -17.33 22.36 -30.65
CA ASN A 564 -17.73 22.24 -32.06
C ASN A 564 -18.72 21.10 -32.41
N MET A 565 -19.88 21.09 -31.76
CA MET A 565 -21.10 20.47 -32.31
C MET A 565 -22.21 21.52 -32.45
N ASP A 566 -22.01 22.50 -33.33
CA ASP A 566 -23.09 23.20 -34.01
C ASP A 566 -22.82 23.02 -35.52
N ASP A 567 -23.85 22.64 -36.25
CA ASP A 567 -23.86 22.16 -37.64
C ASP A 567 -23.38 20.71 -37.81
N TRP A 568 -24.33 19.78 -37.98
CA TRP A 568 -24.56 19.08 -39.25
C TRP A 568 -25.94 18.38 -39.26
N GLU A 569 -26.62 18.56 -40.39
CA GLU A 569 -27.90 17.98 -40.77
C GLU A 569 -27.74 16.47 -41.04
N TYR A 570 -28.69 15.67 -40.54
CA TYR A 570 -28.80 14.25 -40.87
C TYR A 570 -29.33 14.09 -42.32
N ASP A 571 -28.61 13.35 -43.16
CA ASP A 571 -29.18 12.67 -44.32
C ASP A 571 -28.64 11.22 -44.37
N ASP A 572 -29.58 10.27 -44.29
CA ASP A 572 -29.57 8.78 -44.30
C ASP A 572 -28.36 7.97 -43.78
#